data_AF-A0A3M2CI03-F1
#
_entry.id   AF-A0A3M2CI03-F1
#
_cell.length_a   1.000
_cell.length_b   1.000
_cell.length_c   1.000
_cell.angle_alpha   90.00
_cell.angle_beta   90.00
_cell.angle_gamma   90.00
#
_symmetry.space_group_name_H-M   'P 1'
#
loop_
_entity.id
_entity.type
_entity.pdbx_description
1 polymer ?
#
loop_
_entity_poly.entity_id
_entity_poly.type
_entity_poly.pdbx_seq_one_letter_code
_entity_poly.pdbx_strand_id
1 'polypeptide(L)'
;ALKPLLAAGIRPHFVTALDFHEISARFYEGLTPADVAGVTLVVEPKANPAVVRAFPGSVRMPAEPTLDLLLGDLAGEHGAIRAGATVAHLSYYLARHLGCDPVVLVGQDLGFTDNLYYGDGAAIHAVWAPELNAFRSLEMLEWERVARMRRQLRRVPAADGGEVYTDEQMATYLAQFNRVFLEDSRKGLTVIDATEGGAAKACALALPLDEALARHAPPDAPRLPDLCPPAVGADPRGWRLAAGVDRISAVRRDLVALARLSRQTAGLLDEMLEHTDDPDRLNRLIAKAHRLRDRATALQPAFALTQRINQLGAFKRVRADRAINLDDGLDPRQKQRRRIERDRVNVEWIADAAEAMADILEESLAEFPGRPTGAPEPAKPPRRAPTGRAPAHRRSKAAGVVVALDPGRTGLG
;
A
#
# COMPACT_ATOMS: atom_id res chain seq x y z
N ALA A 1 -11.49 -15.16 0.23
CA ALA A 1 -12.84 -15.40 -0.34
C ALA A 1 -12.83 -16.36 -1.54
N LEU A 2 -11.93 -16.23 -2.54
CA LEU A 2 -12.02 -16.99 -3.80
C LEU A 2 -12.16 -18.52 -3.63
N LYS A 3 -11.19 -19.20 -3.01
CA LYS A 3 -11.20 -20.66 -2.85
C LYS A 3 -12.45 -21.17 -2.09
N PRO A 4 -12.86 -20.59 -0.95
CA PRO A 4 -14.13 -20.94 -0.29
C PRO A 4 -15.36 -20.80 -1.18
N LEU A 5 -15.48 -19.71 -1.95
CA LEU A 5 -16.62 -19.52 -2.86
C LEU A 5 -16.65 -20.59 -3.95
N LEU A 6 -15.50 -20.89 -4.57
CA LEU A 6 -15.42 -21.95 -5.58
C LEU A 6 -15.76 -23.32 -4.99
N ALA A 7 -15.31 -23.63 -3.77
CA ALA A 7 -15.65 -24.88 -3.07
C ALA A 7 -17.16 -25.00 -2.78
N ALA A 8 -17.84 -23.87 -2.54
CA ALA A 8 -19.29 -23.79 -2.38
C ALA A 8 -20.05 -23.79 -3.72
N GLY A 9 -19.38 -23.93 -4.87
CA GLY A 9 -19.98 -23.87 -6.20
C GLY A 9 -20.37 -22.45 -6.65
N ILE A 10 -19.93 -21.42 -5.92
CA ILE A 10 -20.19 -20.01 -6.22
C ILE A 10 -19.03 -19.45 -7.03
N ARG A 11 -19.29 -19.06 -8.28
CA ARG A 11 -18.29 -18.43 -9.14
C ARG A 11 -18.40 -16.90 -9.06
N PRO A 12 -17.42 -16.19 -8.49
CA PRO A 12 -17.45 -14.74 -8.45
C PRO A 12 -17.17 -14.14 -9.83
N HIS A 13 -17.80 -13.03 -10.18
CA HIS A 13 -17.48 -12.29 -11.40
C HIS A 13 -16.08 -11.65 -11.32
N PHE A 14 -15.73 -11.11 -10.14
CA PHE A 14 -14.49 -10.41 -9.90
C PHE A 14 -13.80 -10.93 -8.63
N VAL A 15 -12.47 -10.94 -8.68
CA VAL A 15 -11.58 -11.10 -7.53
C VAL A 15 -10.70 -9.87 -7.49
N THR A 16 -10.43 -9.32 -6.30
CA THR A 16 -9.56 -8.17 -6.16
C THR A 16 -8.27 -8.53 -5.42
N ALA A 17 -7.19 -7.81 -5.71
CA ALA A 17 -5.91 -8.00 -5.02
C ALA A 17 -5.11 -6.69 -4.92
N LEU A 18 -4.40 -6.50 -3.81
CA LEU A 18 -3.51 -5.36 -3.60
C LEU A 18 -2.23 -5.68 -2.82
N ASP A 19 -1.99 -6.96 -2.51
CA ASP A 19 -0.90 -7.38 -1.64
C ASP A 19 0.48 -7.22 -2.27
N PHE A 20 1.43 -6.72 -1.49
CA PHE A 20 2.81 -6.45 -1.92
C PHE A 20 3.79 -7.61 -1.65
N HIS A 21 3.38 -8.62 -0.88
CA HIS A 21 4.24 -9.75 -0.54
C HIS A 21 4.03 -10.94 -1.50
N GLU A 22 5.12 -11.62 -1.85
CA GLU A 22 5.09 -12.81 -2.72
C GLU A 22 4.23 -13.97 -2.18
N ILE A 23 4.02 -14.05 -0.86
CA ILE A 23 3.25 -15.11 -0.19
C ILE A 23 1.80 -15.10 -0.70
N SER A 24 1.30 -13.96 -1.18
CA SER A 24 -0.05 -13.84 -1.72
C SER A 24 -0.30 -14.68 -2.98
N ALA A 25 0.74 -15.19 -3.64
CA ALA A 25 0.59 -16.19 -4.70
C ALA A 25 -0.14 -17.46 -4.21
N ARG A 26 0.01 -17.82 -2.93
CA ARG A 26 -0.64 -19.00 -2.30
C ARG A 26 -2.16 -18.98 -2.37
N PHE A 27 -2.76 -17.78 -2.45
CA PHE A 27 -4.21 -17.65 -2.60
C PHE A 27 -4.72 -18.23 -3.93
N TYR A 28 -3.84 -18.39 -4.93
CA TYR A 28 -4.17 -18.86 -6.28
C TYR A 28 -3.56 -20.22 -6.61
N GLU A 29 -2.67 -20.75 -5.77
CA GLU A 29 -2.06 -22.08 -5.96
C GLU A 29 -3.12 -23.18 -6.13
N GLY A 30 -2.90 -24.04 -7.12
CA GLY A 30 -3.79 -25.16 -7.44
C GLY A 30 -5.02 -24.79 -8.28
N LEU A 31 -5.23 -23.50 -8.59
CA LEU A 31 -6.30 -23.10 -9.51
C LEU A 31 -5.88 -23.36 -10.95
N THR A 32 -6.82 -23.87 -11.74
CA THR A 32 -6.69 -24.04 -13.19
C THR A 32 -7.48 -22.96 -13.94
N PRO A 33 -7.23 -22.74 -15.24
CA PRO A 33 -8.06 -21.85 -16.06
C PRO A 33 -9.55 -22.20 -16.04
N ALA A 34 -9.90 -23.49 -15.89
CA ALA A 34 -11.29 -23.95 -15.80
C ALA A 34 -11.96 -23.56 -14.48
N ASP A 35 -11.21 -23.56 -13.36
CA ASP A 35 -11.73 -23.17 -12.05
C ASP A 35 -12.13 -21.69 -12.03
N VAL A 36 -11.39 -20.86 -12.76
CA VAL A 36 -11.60 -19.40 -12.82
C VAL A 36 -12.23 -18.93 -14.14
N ALA A 37 -12.84 -19.83 -14.91
CA ALA A 37 -13.56 -19.47 -16.13
C ALA A 37 -14.67 -18.44 -15.81
N GLY A 38 -14.65 -17.30 -16.51
CA GLY A 38 -15.57 -16.18 -16.27
C GLY A 38 -15.19 -15.25 -15.11
N VAL A 39 -14.13 -15.57 -14.36
CA VAL A 39 -13.65 -14.75 -13.24
C VAL A 39 -12.56 -13.79 -13.73
N THR A 40 -12.71 -12.49 -13.41
CA THR A 40 -11.67 -11.48 -13.66
C THR A 40 -10.96 -11.09 -12.37
N LEU A 41 -9.63 -11.18 -12.35
CA LEU A 41 -8.82 -10.56 -11.30
C LEU A 41 -8.63 -9.06 -11.60
N VAL A 42 -9.11 -8.20 -10.72
CA VAL A 42 -8.82 -6.76 -10.71
C VAL A 42 -7.75 -6.48 -9.66
N VAL A 43 -6.53 -6.24 -10.11
CA VAL A 43 -5.36 -6.12 -9.24
C VAL A 43 -4.81 -4.70 -9.26
N GLU A 44 -4.54 -4.12 -8.10
CA GLU A 44 -3.84 -2.83 -8.05
C GLU A 44 -2.42 -2.97 -8.64
N PRO A 45 -1.95 -2.03 -9.50
CA PRO A 45 -0.65 -2.18 -10.17
C PRO A 45 0.56 -2.24 -9.23
N LYS A 46 0.39 -1.83 -7.97
CA LYS A 46 1.41 -1.91 -6.91
C LYS A 46 1.47 -3.27 -6.21
N ALA A 47 0.57 -4.20 -6.54
CA ALA A 47 0.60 -5.55 -6.00
C ALA A 47 1.85 -6.31 -6.47
N ASN A 48 2.22 -7.35 -5.74
CA ASN A 48 3.36 -8.18 -6.09
C ASN A 48 3.12 -8.88 -7.45
N PRO A 49 4.09 -8.86 -8.39
CA PRO A 49 3.95 -9.54 -9.67
C PRO A 49 3.63 -11.04 -9.57
N ALA A 50 3.99 -11.69 -8.47
CA ALA A 50 3.63 -13.09 -8.20
C ALA A 50 2.12 -13.34 -8.18
N VAL A 51 1.30 -12.35 -7.78
CA VAL A 51 -0.17 -12.44 -7.81
C VAL A 51 -0.69 -12.58 -9.24
N VAL A 52 -0.19 -11.72 -10.14
CA VAL A 52 -0.57 -11.73 -11.56
C VAL A 52 -0.11 -13.00 -12.24
N ARG A 53 1.10 -13.48 -11.90
CA ARG A 53 1.65 -14.74 -12.45
C ARG A 53 0.93 -15.98 -11.95
N ALA A 54 0.41 -15.96 -10.72
CA ALA A 54 -0.26 -17.12 -10.12
C ALA A 54 -1.73 -17.25 -10.52
N PHE A 55 -2.41 -16.18 -10.91
CA PHE A 55 -3.82 -16.24 -11.31
C PHE A 55 -3.96 -16.73 -12.77
N PRO A 56 -4.63 -17.87 -13.02
CA PRO A 56 -4.68 -18.47 -14.36
C PRO A 56 -5.78 -17.87 -15.27
N GLY A 57 -6.52 -16.86 -14.80
CA GLY A 57 -7.63 -16.24 -15.51
C GLY A 57 -7.33 -14.85 -16.08
N SER A 58 -8.38 -14.11 -16.43
CA SER A 58 -8.25 -12.76 -16.98
C SER A 58 -7.85 -11.75 -15.91
N VAL A 59 -6.88 -10.88 -16.21
CA VAL A 59 -6.40 -9.83 -15.30
C VAL A 59 -6.73 -8.46 -15.87
N ARG A 60 -7.19 -7.55 -15.00
CA ARG A 60 -7.34 -6.12 -15.27
C ARG A 60 -6.66 -5.30 -14.18
N MET A 61 -6.13 -4.16 -14.57
CA MET A 61 -5.43 -3.23 -13.68
C MET A 61 -6.07 -1.84 -13.81
N PRO A 62 -6.47 -1.19 -12.70
CA PRO A 62 -6.84 0.22 -12.75
C PRO A 62 -5.61 1.09 -13.02
N ALA A 63 -5.86 2.33 -13.43
CA ALA A 63 -4.82 3.35 -13.58
C ALA A 63 -4.07 3.56 -12.24
N GLU A 64 -2.75 3.69 -12.30
CA GLU A 64 -1.94 4.09 -11.15
C GLU A 64 -1.12 5.33 -11.52
N PRO A 65 -1.39 6.49 -10.91
CA PRO A 65 -0.84 7.75 -11.39
C PRO A 65 0.70 7.85 -11.42
N THR A 66 1.42 7.02 -10.66
CA THR A 66 2.89 7.03 -10.62
C THR A 66 3.46 6.23 -11.79
N LEU A 67 2.89 5.07 -12.07
CA LEU A 67 3.18 4.27 -13.25
C LEU A 67 2.78 4.99 -14.53
N ASP A 68 1.62 5.65 -14.54
CA ASP A 68 1.17 6.44 -15.70
C ASP A 68 2.15 7.58 -16.01
N LEU A 69 2.66 8.27 -14.97
CA LEU A 69 3.69 9.30 -15.12
C LEU A 69 5.01 8.73 -15.65
N LEU A 70 5.41 7.54 -15.17
CA LEU A 70 6.62 6.85 -15.63
C LEU A 70 6.50 6.43 -17.10
N LEU A 71 5.40 5.78 -17.46
CA LEU A 71 5.18 5.20 -18.77
C LEU A 71 4.76 6.24 -19.83
N GLY A 72 4.15 7.35 -19.42
CA GLY A 72 3.60 8.34 -20.35
C GLY A 72 2.55 7.71 -21.26
N ASP A 73 2.63 8.00 -22.56
CA ASP A 73 1.68 7.47 -23.57
C ASP A 73 1.64 5.93 -23.63
N LEU A 74 2.67 5.24 -23.12
CA LEU A 74 2.71 3.77 -23.07
C LEU A 74 1.75 3.17 -22.03
N ALA A 75 1.32 3.95 -21.03
CA ALA A 75 0.39 3.51 -19.99
C ALA A 75 -0.95 3.05 -20.58
N GLY A 76 -1.37 3.67 -21.70
CA GLY A 76 -2.66 3.43 -22.31
C GLY A 76 -3.82 4.01 -21.50
N GLU A 77 -5.04 3.61 -21.85
CA GLU A 77 -6.26 4.07 -21.20
C GLU A 77 -6.72 3.04 -20.15
N HIS A 78 -6.65 3.41 -18.88
CA HIS A 78 -7.15 2.60 -17.77
C HIS A 78 -8.18 3.38 -16.94
N GLY A 79 -9.20 2.67 -16.43
CA GLY A 79 -10.14 3.23 -15.47
C GLY A 79 -9.47 3.49 -14.12
N ALA A 80 -9.81 4.59 -13.45
CA ALA A 80 -9.31 4.90 -12.12
C ALA A 80 -10.26 4.36 -11.04
N ILE A 81 -9.70 3.66 -10.05
CA ILE A 81 -10.42 3.18 -8.87
C ILE A 81 -9.73 3.76 -7.64
N ARG A 82 -10.53 4.13 -6.63
CA ARG A 82 -10.01 4.60 -5.33
C ARG A 82 -9.15 3.49 -4.71
N ALA A 83 -7.96 3.85 -4.22
CA ALA A 83 -7.07 2.88 -3.57
C ALA A 83 -7.66 2.37 -2.25
N GLY A 84 -7.61 1.04 -2.06
CA GLY A 84 -8.04 0.36 -0.84
C GLY A 84 -6.94 0.31 0.23
N ALA A 85 -7.33 0.33 1.51
CA ALA A 85 -6.43 -0.08 2.60
C ALA A 85 -6.40 -1.61 2.77
N THR A 86 -7.46 -2.29 2.31
CA THR A 86 -7.59 -3.75 2.31
C THR A 86 -8.23 -4.20 1.00
N VAL A 87 -8.09 -5.49 0.68
CA VAL A 87 -8.76 -6.11 -0.48
C VAL A 87 -10.27 -5.87 -0.44
N ALA A 88 -10.89 -5.89 0.75
CA ALA A 88 -12.32 -5.60 0.91
C ALA A 88 -12.70 -4.16 0.53
N HIS A 89 -11.88 -3.16 0.89
CA HIS A 89 -12.10 -1.79 0.43
C HIS A 89 -12.01 -1.69 -1.09
N LEU A 90 -11.03 -2.35 -1.70
CA LEU A 90 -10.88 -2.37 -3.15
C LEU A 90 -12.08 -3.02 -3.84
N SER A 91 -12.60 -4.13 -3.31
CA SER A 91 -13.85 -4.76 -3.79
C SER A 91 -15.03 -3.82 -3.70
N TYR A 92 -15.18 -3.11 -2.57
CA TYR A 92 -16.25 -2.13 -2.40
C TYR A 92 -16.13 -0.97 -3.41
N TYR A 93 -14.93 -0.42 -3.58
CA TYR A 93 -14.70 0.66 -4.55
C TYR A 93 -14.89 0.21 -5.99
N LEU A 94 -14.53 -1.03 -6.33
CA LEU A 94 -14.81 -1.62 -7.63
C LEU A 94 -16.32 -1.73 -7.86
N ALA A 95 -17.09 -2.23 -6.88
CA ALA A 95 -18.55 -2.32 -7.00
C ALA A 95 -19.18 -0.94 -7.26
N ARG A 96 -18.76 0.09 -6.50
CA ARG A 96 -19.22 1.46 -6.73
C ARG A 96 -18.76 2.05 -8.06
N HIS A 97 -17.55 1.73 -8.51
CA HIS A 97 -17.05 2.13 -9.83
C HIS A 97 -17.88 1.53 -10.96
N LEU A 98 -18.37 0.30 -10.80
CA LEU A 98 -19.26 -0.38 -11.73
C LEU A 98 -20.71 0.12 -11.66
N GLY A 99 -21.03 1.05 -10.75
CA GLY A 99 -22.37 1.60 -10.58
C GLY A 99 -23.32 0.73 -9.76
N CYS A 100 -22.81 -0.26 -9.02
CA CYS A 100 -23.64 -1.12 -8.17
C CYS A 100 -24.34 -0.31 -7.07
N ASP A 101 -25.67 -0.45 -7.00
CA ASP A 101 -26.51 0.02 -5.90
C ASP A 101 -27.75 -0.88 -5.76
N PRO A 102 -28.00 -1.52 -4.59
CA PRO A 102 -27.17 -1.47 -3.38
C PRO A 102 -25.84 -2.22 -3.51
N VAL A 103 -24.92 -1.94 -2.58
CA VAL A 103 -23.75 -2.81 -2.32
C VAL A 103 -24.01 -3.61 -1.04
N VAL A 104 -24.00 -4.94 -1.15
CA VAL A 104 -24.20 -5.87 -0.03
C VAL A 104 -22.84 -6.42 0.43
N LEU A 105 -22.53 -6.26 1.71
CA LEU A 105 -21.34 -6.81 2.36
C LEU A 105 -21.67 -8.17 2.98
N VAL A 106 -20.81 -9.16 2.77
CA VAL A 106 -20.96 -10.52 3.30
C VAL A 106 -19.61 -10.99 3.85
N GLY A 107 -19.59 -11.56 5.05
CA GLY A 107 -18.37 -12.06 5.70
C GLY A 107 -17.33 -10.97 5.98
N GLN A 108 -17.78 -9.73 6.25
CA GLN A 108 -16.91 -8.59 6.54
C GLN A 108 -17.01 -8.23 8.03
N ASP A 109 -16.53 -9.12 8.90
CA ASP A 109 -16.73 -9.02 10.35
C ASP A 109 -16.07 -7.78 10.97
N LEU A 110 -14.81 -7.47 10.64
CA LEU A 110 -14.04 -6.39 11.28
C LEU A 110 -13.99 -6.49 12.81
N GLY A 111 -14.16 -7.70 13.33
CA GLY A 111 -14.11 -8.08 14.73
C GLY A 111 -13.94 -9.59 14.84
N PHE A 112 -13.67 -10.05 16.06
CA PHE A 112 -13.46 -11.46 16.40
C PHE A 112 -14.79 -12.10 16.79
N THR A 113 -15.66 -12.30 15.80
CA THR A 113 -16.91 -13.05 15.97
C THR A 113 -16.58 -14.44 16.52
N ASP A 114 -17.32 -14.87 17.55
CA ASP A 114 -17.06 -16.11 18.29
C ASP A 114 -15.63 -16.28 18.85
N ASN A 115 -14.89 -15.18 19.00
CA ASN A 115 -13.48 -15.13 19.40
C ASN A 115 -12.50 -15.78 18.40
N LEU A 116 -12.89 -15.89 17.14
CA LEU A 116 -12.06 -16.39 16.04
C LEU A 116 -11.42 -15.23 15.26
N TYR A 117 -10.17 -15.41 14.79
CA TYR A 117 -9.48 -14.41 13.97
C TYR A 117 -9.81 -14.59 12.49
N TYR A 118 -9.90 -15.83 12.03
CA TYR A 118 -10.22 -16.18 10.65
C TYR A 118 -11.54 -16.95 10.55
N GLY A 119 -12.28 -16.70 9.47
CA GLY A 119 -13.43 -17.51 9.10
C GLY A 119 -13.03 -18.90 8.60
N ASP A 120 -13.98 -19.84 8.59
CA ASP A 120 -13.73 -21.21 8.18
C ASP A 120 -13.14 -21.31 6.75
N GLY A 121 -12.27 -22.30 6.55
CA GLY A 121 -11.58 -22.53 5.28
C GLY A 121 -10.54 -21.47 4.90
N ALA A 122 -10.11 -20.61 5.83
CA ALA A 122 -9.01 -19.67 5.58
C ALA A 122 -7.71 -20.40 5.24
N ALA A 123 -6.92 -19.84 4.30
CA ALA A 123 -5.68 -20.46 3.83
C ALA A 123 -4.65 -20.71 4.96
N ILE A 124 -4.70 -19.92 6.03
CA ILE A 124 -3.85 -20.09 7.20
C ILE A 124 -4.14 -21.39 7.97
N HIS A 125 -5.37 -21.91 7.92
CA HIS A 125 -5.72 -23.19 8.56
C HIS A 125 -4.91 -24.34 7.95
N ALA A 126 -4.64 -24.31 6.64
CA ALA A 126 -3.78 -25.29 5.99
C ALA A 126 -2.30 -25.17 6.41
N VAL A 127 -1.83 -23.96 6.70
CA VAL A 127 -0.47 -23.73 7.22
C VAL A 127 -0.34 -24.25 8.64
N TRP A 128 -1.39 -24.11 9.46
CA TRP A 128 -1.44 -24.60 10.83
C TRP A 128 -1.76 -26.08 10.96
N ALA A 129 -2.30 -26.72 9.91
CA ALA A 129 -2.67 -28.13 9.94
C ALA A 129 -1.57 -29.06 10.49
N PRO A 130 -0.27 -28.90 10.16
CA PRO A 130 0.81 -29.71 10.73
C PRO A 130 1.06 -29.47 12.23
N GLU A 131 0.60 -28.34 12.78
CA GLU A 131 0.75 -27.98 14.19
C GLU A 131 -0.38 -28.52 15.07
N LEU A 132 -1.49 -28.97 14.47
CA LEU A 132 -2.69 -29.43 15.17
C LEU A 132 -2.46 -30.79 15.84
N ASN A 133 -2.85 -30.92 17.10
CA ASN A 133 -2.82 -32.17 17.86
C ASN A 133 -3.76 -32.11 19.08
N ALA A 134 -3.81 -33.18 19.88
CA ALA A 134 -4.69 -33.27 21.06
C ALA A 134 -4.51 -32.14 22.10
N PHE A 135 -3.35 -31.47 22.11
CA PHE A 135 -3.04 -30.35 23.01
C PHE A 135 -3.02 -28.99 22.31
N ARG A 136 -3.26 -28.95 21.00
CA ARG A 136 -3.21 -27.74 20.18
C ARG A 136 -4.30 -27.79 19.14
N SER A 137 -5.50 -27.36 19.55
CA SER A 137 -6.67 -27.29 18.67
C SER A 137 -6.61 -26.04 17.78
N LEU A 138 -7.47 -26.01 16.76
CA LEU A 138 -7.57 -24.86 15.86
C LEU A 138 -8.04 -23.61 16.62
N GLU A 139 -9.02 -23.77 17.51
CA GLU A 139 -9.56 -22.71 18.38
C GLU A 139 -8.47 -22.12 19.28
N MET A 140 -7.54 -22.95 19.77
CA MET A 140 -6.40 -22.46 20.56
C MET A 140 -5.46 -21.61 19.71
N LEU A 141 -5.19 -21.99 18.47
CA LEU A 141 -4.35 -21.21 17.54
C LEU A 141 -4.98 -19.87 17.15
N GLU A 142 -6.30 -19.88 16.89
CA GLU A 142 -7.10 -18.69 16.64
C GLU A 142 -7.05 -17.74 17.85
N TRP A 143 -7.28 -18.27 19.06
CA TRP A 143 -7.19 -17.48 20.29
C TRP A 143 -5.78 -16.94 20.55
N GLU A 144 -4.73 -17.74 20.36
CA GLU A 144 -3.35 -17.28 20.48
C GLU A 144 -3.06 -16.11 19.53
N ARG A 145 -3.65 -16.12 18.33
CA ARG A 145 -3.52 -15.03 17.36
C ARG A 145 -4.14 -13.75 17.89
N VAL A 146 -5.36 -13.82 18.46
CA VAL A 146 -6.05 -12.69 19.08
C VAL A 146 -5.27 -12.19 20.31
N ALA A 147 -4.86 -13.09 21.21
CA ALA A 147 -4.19 -12.78 22.46
C ALA A 147 -2.81 -12.12 22.29
N ARG A 148 -2.11 -12.36 21.17
CA ARG A 148 -0.87 -11.64 20.80
C ARG A 148 -1.11 -10.13 20.71
N MET A 149 -2.31 -9.70 20.35
CA MET A 149 -2.69 -8.30 20.22
C MET A 149 -3.53 -7.78 21.39
N ARG A 150 -3.50 -8.48 22.55
CA ARG A 150 -4.30 -8.12 23.74
C ARG A 150 -4.24 -6.65 24.17
N ARG A 151 -3.11 -5.98 23.95
CA ARG A 151 -2.91 -4.55 24.31
C ARG A 151 -3.60 -3.57 23.35
N GLN A 152 -4.03 -4.05 22.19
CA GLN A 152 -4.68 -3.30 21.12
C GLN A 152 -6.14 -3.73 20.92
N LEU A 153 -6.63 -4.69 21.72
CA LEU A 153 -8.03 -5.11 21.68
C LEU A 153 -8.93 -4.01 22.24
N ARG A 154 -10.02 -3.75 21.53
CA ARG A 154 -11.09 -2.85 21.95
C ARG A 154 -12.44 -3.50 21.69
N ARG A 155 -13.41 -3.17 22.53
CA ARG A 155 -14.81 -3.56 22.33
C ARG A 155 -15.49 -2.53 21.43
N VAL A 156 -16.26 -3.00 20.47
CA VAL A 156 -17.08 -2.18 19.59
C VAL A 156 -18.48 -2.77 19.54
N PRO A 157 -19.52 -1.96 19.24
CA PRO A 157 -20.87 -2.50 19.05
C PRO A 157 -20.88 -3.59 17.99
N ALA A 158 -21.57 -4.70 18.27
CA ALA A 158 -21.74 -5.79 17.33
C ALA A 158 -22.97 -5.57 16.42
N ALA A 159 -22.95 -6.15 15.21
CA ALA A 159 -24.03 -5.99 14.22
C ALA A 159 -25.35 -6.67 14.65
N ASP A 160 -25.25 -7.75 15.42
CA ASP A 160 -26.35 -8.54 15.99
C ASP A 160 -26.76 -8.07 17.40
N GLY A 161 -26.09 -7.06 17.94
CA GLY A 161 -26.34 -6.50 19.27
C GLY A 161 -25.29 -6.90 20.30
N GLY A 162 -25.13 -6.07 21.33
CA GLY A 162 -24.04 -6.24 22.29
C GLY A 162 -22.71 -5.70 21.76
N GLU A 163 -21.61 -6.39 22.07
CA GLU A 163 -20.26 -5.94 21.74
C GLU A 163 -19.36 -7.10 21.28
N VAL A 164 -18.47 -6.80 20.34
CA VAL A 164 -17.45 -7.70 19.83
C VAL A 164 -16.06 -7.12 20.05
N TYR A 165 -15.06 -7.97 20.25
CA TYR A 165 -13.66 -7.52 20.27
C TYR A 165 -13.14 -7.28 18.86
N THR A 166 -12.31 -6.28 18.70
CA THR A 166 -11.58 -5.98 17.47
C THR A 166 -10.20 -5.43 17.84
N ASP A 167 -9.24 -5.49 16.93
CA ASP A 167 -7.92 -4.89 17.13
C ASP A 167 -7.85 -3.45 16.56
N GLU A 168 -6.72 -2.77 16.78
CA GLU A 168 -6.50 -1.41 16.27
C GLU A 168 -6.52 -1.33 14.73
N GLN A 169 -6.08 -2.39 14.05
CA GLN A 169 -5.99 -2.46 12.60
C GLN A 169 -7.38 -2.58 11.96
N MET A 170 -8.14 -3.63 12.31
CA MET A 170 -9.50 -3.88 11.82
C MET A 170 -10.42 -2.70 12.11
N ALA A 171 -10.23 -2.06 13.26
CA ALA A 171 -11.09 -0.97 13.62
C ALA A 171 -10.67 0.37 13.00
N THR A 172 -9.44 0.49 12.48
CA THR A 172 -9.07 1.53 11.51
C THR A 172 -9.75 1.26 10.16
N TYR A 173 -9.82 0.01 9.73
CA TYR A 173 -10.55 -0.39 8.51
C TYR A 173 -12.05 -0.08 8.64
N LEU A 174 -12.66 -0.38 9.79
CA LEU A 174 -14.05 -0.03 10.08
C LEU A 174 -14.29 1.48 10.00
N ALA A 175 -13.40 2.30 10.57
CA ALA A 175 -13.51 3.75 10.50
C ALA A 175 -13.46 4.26 9.05
N GLN A 176 -12.62 3.65 8.20
CA GLN A 176 -12.54 3.97 6.78
C GLN A 176 -13.82 3.57 6.04
N PHE A 177 -14.35 2.37 6.25
CA PHE A 177 -15.64 1.94 5.69
C PHE A 177 -16.78 2.88 6.11
N ASN A 178 -16.91 3.19 7.40
CA ASN A 178 -17.95 4.07 7.92
C ASN A 178 -17.89 5.47 7.28
N ARG A 179 -16.69 6.00 7.02
CA ARG A 179 -16.53 7.26 6.28
C ARG A 179 -17.07 7.15 4.85
N VAL A 180 -16.76 6.06 4.16
CA VAL A 180 -17.22 5.82 2.79
C VAL A 180 -18.73 5.62 2.74
N PHE A 181 -19.30 4.86 3.68
CA PHE A 181 -20.75 4.62 3.75
C PHE A 181 -21.50 5.91 4.06
N LEU A 182 -20.94 6.80 4.89
CA LEU A 182 -21.48 8.14 5.10
C LEU A 182 -21.42 8.99 3.82
N GLU A 183 -20.31 8.95 3.08
CA GLU A 183 -20.17 9.63 1.77
C GLU A 183 -21.23 9.12 0.77
N ASP A 184 -21.52 7.83 0.76
CA ASP A 184 -22.50 7.20 -0.13
C ASP A 184 -23.95 7.46 0.30
N SER A 185 -24.25 7.40 1.60
CA SER A 185 -25.56 7.75 2.15
C SER A 185 -25.93 9.20 1.81
N ARG A 186 -24.97 10.13 1.86
CA ARG A 186 -25.18 11.53 1.43
C ARG A 186 -25.49 11.69 -0.06
N LYS A 187 -25.12 10.71 -0.88
CA LYS A 187 -25.46 10.66 -2.32
C LYS A 187 -26.75 9.88 -2.59
N GLY A 188 -27.41 9.37 -1.55
CA GLY A 188 -28.60 8.51 -1.69
C GLY A 188 -28.28 7.08 -2.13
N LEU A 189 -27.03 6.64 -2.04
CA LEU A 189 -26.62 5.27 -2.35
C LEU A 189 -26.81 4.37 -1.13
N THR A 190 -27.16 3.11 -1.39
CA THR A 190 -27.52 2.13 -0.38
C THR A 190 -26.36 1.16 -0.12
N VAL A 191 -26.04 0.95 1.16
CA VAL A 191 -25.09 -0.08 1.62
C VAL A 191 -25.85 -1.00 2.56
N ILE A 192 -25.74 -2.30 2.33
CA ILE A 192 -26.34 -3.34 3.17
C ILE A 192 -25.21 -4.16 3.81
N ASP A 193 -25.30 -4.38 5.11
CA ASP A 193 -24.43 -5.28 5.85
C ASP A 193 -25.19 -6.59 6.12
N ALA A 194 -24.88 -7.60 5.32
CA ALA A 194 -25.39 -8.96 5.44
C ALA A 194 -24.31 -9.92 5.94
N THR A 195 -23.42 -9.41 6.80
CA THR A 195 -22.40 -10.22 7.47
C THR A 195 -23.00 -11.12 8.57
N GLU A 196 -24.14 -10.72 9.14
CA GLU A 196 -24.83 -11.45 10.24
C GLU A 196 -23.95 -11.67 11.49
N GLY A 197 -22.97 -10.79 11.68
CA GLY A 197 -22.01 -10.84 12.77
C GLY A 197 -20.95 -9.75 12.65
N GLY A 198 -20.00 -9.76 13.59
CA GLY A 198 -18.89 -8.81 13.63
C GLY A 198 -19.29 -7.41 14.08
N ALA A 199 -18.42 -6.44 13.80
CA ALA A 199 -18.58 -5.06 14.21
C ALA A 199 -19.70 -4.37 13.42
N ALA A 200 -20.53 -3.60 14.13
CA ALA A 200 -21.57 -2.77 13.54
C ALA A 200 -20.97 -1.72 12.61
N LYS A 201 -21.50 -1.65 11.39
CA LYS A 201 -21.04 -0.75 10.33
C LYS A 201 -21.98 0.45 10.24
N ALA A 202 -21.48 1.63 10.55
CA ALA A 202 -22.29 2.85 10.53
C ALA A 202 -22.68 3.21 9.10
N CYS A 203 -23.92 3.67 8.91
CA CYS A 203 -24.49 4.01 7.59
C CYS A 203 -24.63 2.82 6.62
N ALA A 204 -24.52 1.58 7.12
CA ALA A 204 -24.95 0.39 6.40
C ALA A 204 -26.22 -0.16 7.05
N LEU A 205 -27.17 -0.63 6.24
CA LEU A 205 -28.38 -1.28 6.70
C LEU A 205 -28.05 -2.73 7.07
N ALA A 206 -28.12 -3.09 8.34
CA ALA A 206 -28.00 -4.49 8.76
C ALA A 206 -29.23 -5.28 8.29
N LEU A 207 -29.00 -6.34 7.52
CA LEU A 207 -30.07 -7.19 6.96
C LEU A 207 -29.55 -8.62 6.78
N PRO A 208 -30.30 -9.67 7.15
CA PRO A 208 -29.94 -11.05 6.82
C PRO A 208 -29.67 -11.25 5.33
N LEU A 209 -28.74 -12.13 4.97
CA LEU A 209 -28.32 -12.33 3.59
C LEU A 209 -29.45 -12.86 2.71
N ASP A 210 -30.27 -13.78 3.24
CA ASP A 210 -31.44 -14.31 2.53
C ASP A 210 -32.44 -13.21 2.18
N GLU A 211 -32.70 -12.29 3.11
CA GLU A 211 -33.57 -11.14 2.90
C GLU A 211 -32.98 -10.11 1.94
N ALA A 212 -31.67 -9.83 2.03
CA ALA A 212 -30.97 -8.96 1.10
C ALA A 212 -31.04 -9.49 -0.35
N LEU A 213 -30.81 -10.80 -0.53
CA LEU A 213 -30.90 -11.46 -1.83
C LEU A 213 -32.34 -11.47 -2.36
N ALA A 214 -33.33 -11.78 -1.52
CA ALA A 214 -34.73 -11.78 -1.92
C ALA A 214 -35.19 -10.40 -2.43
N ARG A 215 -34.69 -9.31 -1.84
CA ARG A 215 -35.04 -7.94 -2.21
C ARG A 215 -34.27 -7.42 -3.43
N HIS A 216 -33.01 -7.81 -3.60
CA HIS A 216 -32.09 -7.12 -4.52
C HIS A 216 -31.43 -8.02 -5.57
N ALA A 217 -31.62 -9.34 -5.49
CA ALA A 217 -31.13 -10.31 -6.48
C ALA A 217 -32.21 -11.34 -6.84
N PRO A 218 -33.41 -10.92 -7.29
CA PRO A 218 -34.44 -11.86 -7.75
C PRO A 218 -33.97 -12.67 -8.98
N PRO A 219 -34.63 -13.78 -9.32
CA PRO A 219 -34.22 -14.66 -10.42
C PRO A 219 -34.09 -13.98 -11.79
N ASP A 220 -34.81 -12.88 -12.00
CA ASP A 220 -34.82 -12.04 -13.20
C ASP A 220 -33.86 -10.83 -13.12
N ALA A 221 -33.05 -10.74 -12.06
CA ALA A 221 -32.07 -9.68 -11.90
C ALA A 221 -31.13 -9.61 -13.12
N PRO A 222 -30.79 -8.40 -13.58
CA PRO A 222 -29.91 -8.22 -14.73
C PRO A 222 -28.56 -8.86 -14.46
N ARG A 223 -28.09 -9.67 -15.41
CA ARG A 223 -26.74 -10.23 -15.35
C ARG A 223 -25.72 -9.14 -15.66
N LEU A 224 -24.57 -9.24 -15.01
CA LEU A 224 -23.40 -8.45 -15.41
C LEU A 224 -23.12 -8.70 -16.90
N PRO A 225 -22.96 -7.64 -17.71
CA PRO A 225 -22.62 -7.80 -19.11
C PRO A 225 -21.32 -8.59 -19.25
N ASP A 226 -21.21 -9.36 -20.34
CA ASP A 226 -19.97 -10.03 -20.67
C ASP A 226 -18.85 -8.99 -20.80
N LEU A 227 -17.79 -9.20 -20.03
CA LEU A 227 -16.64 -8.32 -20.07
C LEU A 227 -15.90 -8.59 -21.37
N CYS A 228 -15.64 -7.54 -22.15
CA CYS A 228 -14.83 -7.66 -23.36
C CYS A 228 -13.51 -8.35 -23.00
N PRO A 229 -13.17 -9.50 -23.62
CA PRO A 229 -11.98 -10.24 -23.24
C PRO A 229 -10.77 -9.31 -23.28
N PRO A 230 -9.84 -9.42 -22.30
CA PRO A 230 -8.61 -8.64 -22.36
C PRO A 230 -7.99 -8.86 -23.73
N ALA A 231 -7.53 -7.79 -24.38
CA ALA A 231 -7.06 -7.85 -25.77
C ALA A 231 -5.96 -8.92 -25.92
N VAL A 232 -6.37 -10.13 -26.34
CA VAL A 232 -5.48 -11.27 -26.49
C VAL A 232 -4.55 -10.93 -27.63
N GLY A 233 -3.25 -10.81 -27.34
CA GLY A 233 -2.26 -10.39 -28.33
C GLY A 233 -2.24 -8.87 -28.58
N ALA A 234 -2.50 -8.02 -27.59
CA ALA A 234 -2.36 -6.56 -27.72
C ALA A 234 -0.95 -6.07 -28.14
N ASP A 235 0.04 -6.96 -28.12
CA ASP A 235 1.38 -6.72 -28.63
C ASP A 235 1.98 -7.97 -29.31
N PRO A 236 1.48 -8.37 -30.49
CA PRO A 236 1.96 -9.58 -31.18
C PRO A 236 3.43 -9.48 -31.60
N ARG A 237 3.99 -8.26 -31.58
CA ARG A 237 5.35 -7.93 -32.03
C ARG A 237 6.31 -7.64 -30.86
N GLY A 238 5.84 -7.67 -29.61
CA GLY A 238 6.64 -7.32 -28.43
C GLY A 238 7.12 -5.86 -28.38
N TRP A 239 6.55 -4.97 -29.20
CA TRP A 239 6.99 -3.59 -29.32
C TRP A 239 6.67 -2.75 -28.09
N ARG A 240 5.54 -3.01 -27.41
CA ARG A 240 5.17 -2.32 -26.17
C ARG A 240 6.11 -2.71 -25.04
N LEU A 241 6.50 -3.98 -24.99
CA LEU A 241 7.49 -4.45 -24.02
C LEU A 241 8.84 -3.76 -24.25
N ALA A 242 9.32 -3.78 -25.51
CA ALA A 242 10.57 -3.11 -25.89
C ALA A 242 10.53 -1.60 -25.60
N ALA A 243 9.45 -0.92 -26.01
CA ALA A 243 9.24 0.50 -25.75
C ALA A 243 9.17 0.81 -24.25
N GLY A 244 8.56 -0.07 -23.45
CA GLY A 244 8.54 0.02 -21.99
C GLY A 244 9.94 -0.08 -21.40
N VAL A 245 10.75 -1.05 -21.84
CA VAL A 245 12.15 -1.19 -21.42
C VAL A 245 12.96 0.07 -21.77
N ASP A 246 12.81 0.58 -22.99
CA ASP A 246 13.51 1.79 -23.44
C ASP A 246 13.09 3.02 -22.65
N ARG A 247 11.78 3.18 -22.39
CA ARG A 247 11.22 4.26 -21.59
C ARG A 247 11.74 4.23 -20.16
N ILE A 248 11.65 3.08 -19.48
CA ILE A 248 12.13 2.93 -18.10
C ILE A 248 13.65 3.16 -18.04
N SER A 249 14.41 2.64 -19.00
CA SER A 249 15.85 2.86 -19.09
C SER A 249 16.21 4.34 -19.30
N ALA A 250 15.44 5.07 -20.11
CA ALA A 250 15.63 6.51 -20.31
C ALA A 250 15.35 7.30 -19.02
N VAL A 251 14.22 7.05 -18.36
CA VAL A 251 13.87 7.71 -17.10
C VAL A 251 14.89 7.40 -16.00
N ARG A 252 15.41 6.16 -15.95
CA ARG A 252 16.50 5.78 -15.03
C ARG A 252 17.76 6.61 -15.27
N ARG A 253 18.18 6.81 -16.54
CA ARG A 253 19.33 7.67 -16.88
C ARG A 253 19.10 9.11 -16.42
N ASP A 254 17.89 9.63 -16.60
CA ASP A 254 17.53 10.97 -16.15
C ASP A 254 17.54 11.09 -14.62
N LEU A 255 17.12 10.05 -13.88
CA LEU A 255 17.22 10.01 -12.42
C LEU A 255 18.67 10.03 -11.94
N VAL A 256 19.56 9.27 -12.59
CA VAL A 256 21.01 9.31 -12.29
C VAL A 256 21.59 10.70 -12.58
N ALA A 257 21.19 11.34 -13.69
CA ALA A 257 21.61 12.70 -14.00
C ALA A 257 21.06 13.71 -12.97
N LEU A 258 19.81 13.56 -12.55
CA LEU A 258 19.18 14.38 -11.52
C LEU A 258 19.89 14.27 -10.18
N ALA A 259 20.26 13.06 -9.75
CA ALA A 259 21.04 12.85 -8.53
C ALA A 259 22.38 13.60 -8.59
N ARG A 260 23.10 13.47 -9.71
CA ARG A 260 24.37 14.18 -9.95
C ARG A 260 24.20 15.70 -9.91
N LEU A 261 23.21 16.25 -10.61
CA LEU A 261 22.94 17.70 -10.61
C LEU A 261 22.57 18.21 -9.21
N SER A 262 21.82 17.42 -8.45
CA SER A 262 21.41 17.76 -7.09
C SER A 262 22.60 17.76 -6.12
N ARG A 263 23.51 16.78 -6.22
CA ARG A 263 24.77 16.75 -5.45
C ARG A 263 25.71 17.90 -5.82
N GLN A 264 25.81 18.25 -7.11
CA GLN A 264 26.56 19.42 -7.56
C GLN A 264 25.97 20.72 -6.99
N THR A 265 24.63 20.82 -6.94
CA THR A 265 23.95 21.97 -6.34
C THR A 265 24.20 22.04 -4.83
N ALA A 266 24.21 20.90 -4.12
CA ALA A 266 24.56 20.84 -2.71
C ALA A 266 25.96 21.38 -2.45
N GLY A 267 26.96 20.97 -3.23
CA GLY A 267 28.33 21.49 -3.12
C GLY A 267 28.44 22.99 -3.36
N LEU A 268 27.69 23.55 -4.33
CA LEU A 268 27.62 25.00 -4.51
C LEU A 268 26.99 25.71 -3.31
N LEU A 269 25.99 25.12 -2.66
CA LEU A 269 25.35 25.69 -1.47
C LEU A 269 26.30 25.64 -0.25
N ASP A 270 27.12 24.59 -0.14
CA ASP A 270 28.19 24.52 0.86
C ASP A 270 29.23 25.63 0.63
N GLU A 271 29.68 25.85 -0.62
CA GLU A 271 30.57 26.97 -0.97
C GLU A 271 29.94 28.34 -0.62
N MET A 272 28.62 28.50 -0.79
CA MET A 272 27.93 29.74 -0.39
C MET A 272 27.95 29.95 1.13
N LEU A 273 27.89 28.87 1.93
CA LEU A 273 27.94 28.94 3.40
C LEU A 273 29.33 29.29 3.93
N GLU A 274 30.39 29.00 3.18
CA GLU A 274 31.78 29.33 3.50
C GLU A 274 32.17 30.76 3.08
N HIS A 275 31.45 31.34 2.11
CA HIS A 275 31.79 32.64 1.51
C HIS A 275 30.68 33.68 1.66
N THR A 276 30.00 33.70 2.81
CA THR A 276 28.90 34.64 3.08
C THR A 276 29.31 36.11 3.09
N ASP A 277 30.61 36.41 3.21
CA ASP A 277 31.15 37.77 3.29
C ASP A 277 31.65 38.33 1.95
N ASP A 278 31.56 37.57 0.85
CA ASP A 278 31.94 38.00 -0.51
C ASP A 278 30.69 38.05 -1.43
N PRO A 279 30.06 39.23 -1.60
CA PRO A 279 28.84 39.38 -2.39
C PRO A 279 29.01 38.99 -3.87
N ASP A 280 30.15 39.31 -4.49
CA ASP A 280 30.38 39.05 -5.91
C ASP A 280 30.59 37.56 -6.18
N ARG A 281 31.27 36.87 -5.28
CA ARG A 281 31.37 35.40 -5.34
C ARG A 281 30.03 34.75 -5.06
N LEU A 282 29.29 35.21 -4.06
CA LEU A 282 27.97 34.68 -3.71
C LEU A 282 26.98 34.80 -4.89
N ASN A 283 26.91 35.97 -5.54
CA ASN A 283 26.07 36.18 -6.71
C ASN A 283 26.42 35.23 -7.87
N ARG A 284 27.72 34.99 -8.12
CA ARG A 284 28.18 34.02 -9.13
C ARG A 284 27.78 32.59 -8.78
N LEU A 285 27.90 32.19 -7.51
CA LEU A 285 27.47 30.86 -7.04
C LEU A 285 25.95 30.69 -7.18
N ILE A 286 25.16 31.71 -6.80
CA ILE A 286 23.69 31.70 -6.92
C ILE A 286 23.28 31.49 -8.38
N ALA A 287 23.90 32.23 -9.32
CA ALA A 287 23.63 32.07 -10.74
C ALA A 287 23.95 30.64 -11.25
N LYS A 288 25.05 30.03 -10.78
CA LYS A 288 25.39 28.64 -11.11
C LYS A 288 24.36 27.65 -10.52
N ALA A 289 23.97 27.83 -9.26
CA ALA A 289 22.97 26.99 -8.61
C ALA A 289 21.61 27.05 -9.31
N HIS A 290 21.17 28.24 -9.75
CA HIS A 290 19.95 28.38 -10.55
C HIS A 290 20.03 27.62 -11.87
N ARG A 291 21.15 27.71 -12.61
CA ARG A 291 21.32 26.95 -13.86
C ARG A 291 21.26 25.43 -13.62
N LEU A 292 21.86 24.93 -12.54
CA LEU A 292 21.79 23.50 -12.20
C LEU A 292 20.37 23.08 -11.81
N ARG A 293 19.67 23.90 -11.02
CA ARG A 293 18.26 23.70 -10.67
C ARG A 293 17.39 23.62 -11.91
N ASP A 294 17.54 24.56 -12.84
CA ASP A 294 16.70 24.63 -14.04
C ASP A 294 16.93 23.39 -14.93
N ARG A 295 18.18 22.93 -15.04
CA ARG A 295 18.51 21.66 -15.70
C ARG A 295 17.90 20.46 -14.97
N ALA A 296 17.97 20.42 -13.64
CA ALA A 296 17.40 19.35 -12.84
C ALA A 296 15.87 19.27 -12.98
N THR A 297 15.18 20.43 -12.96
CA THR A 297 13.72 20.51 -13.11
C THR A 297 13.26 20.16 -14.54
N ALA A 298 14.11 20.39 -15.55
CA ALA A 298 13.83 20.03 -16.94
C ALA A 298 13.87 18.51 -17.21
N LEU A 299 14.47 17.70 -16.32
CA LEU A 299 14.50 16.25 -16.44
C LEU A 299 13.15 15.64 -16.06
N GLN A 300 12.14 15.83 -16.91
CA GLN A 300 10.80 15.23 -16.75
C GLN A 300 10.68 13.91 -17.52
N PRO A 301 10.01 12.89 -16.97
CA PRO A 301 9.25 12.89 -15.70
C PRO A 301 10.09 12.60 -14.45
N ALA A 302 11.41 12.36 -14.58
CA ALA A 302 12.28 11.94 -13.47
C ALA A 302 12.16 12.85 -12.24
N PHE A 303 12.20 14.17 -12.43
CA PHE A 303 12.05 15.14 -11.34
C PHE A 303 10.69 15.00 -10.63
N ALA A 304 9.58 14.90 -11.37
CA ALA A 304 8.26 14.72 -10.76
C ALA A 304 8.14 13.38 -10.00
N LEU A 305 8.74 12.30 -10.51
CA LEU A 305 8.76 11.00 -9.84
C LEU A 305 9.49 11.07 -8.49
N THR A 306 10.61 11.79 -8.41
CA THR A 306 11.34 11.94 -7.12
C THR A 306 10.51 12.65 -6.05
N GLN A 307 9.67 13.62 -6.44
CA GLN A 307 8.80 14.33 -5.50
C GLN A 307 7.72 13.42 -4.90
N ARG A 308 7.25 12.42 -5.65
CA ARG A 308 6.25 11.45 -5.16
C ARG A 308 6.81 10.53 -4.08
N ILE A 309 8.08 10.15 -4.16
CA ILE A 309 8.75 9.29 -3.18
C ILE A 309 9.30 10.10 -2.00
N ASN A 310 9.75 11.33 -2.24
CA ASN A 310 10.35 12.19 -1.22
C ASN A 310 9.32 12.98 -0.38
N GLN A 311 8.24 12.32 0.06
CA GLN A 311 7.20 13.00 0.85
C GLN A 311 7.73 13.53 2.20
N LEU A 312 8.63 12.77 2.85
CA LEU A 312 9.23 13.19 4.11
C LEU A 312 10.14 14.43 3.94
N GLY A 313 10.90 14.50 2.84
CA GLY A 313 11.75 15.65 2.57
C GLY A 313 10.93 16.90 2.29
N ALA A 314 9.86 16.76 1.51
CA ALA A 314 8.91 17.85 1.26
C ALA A 314 8.29 18.37 2.58
N PHE A 315 7.85 17.48 3.47
CA PHE A 315 7.31 17.86 4.78
C PHE A 315 8.34 18.60 5.65
N LYS A 316 9.57 18.06 5.74
CA LYS A 316 10.63 18.68 6.54
C LYS A 316 11.05 20.04 5.98
N ARG A 317 11.03 20.23 4.66
CA ARG A 317 11.24 21.53 4.02
C ARG A 317 10.17 22.53 4.45
N VAL A 318 8.88 22.19 4.33
CA VAL A 318 7.77 23.07 4.74
C VAL A 318 7.89 23.44 6.22
N ARG A 319 8.29 22.49 7.08
CA ARG A 319 8.54 22.76 8.51
C ARG A 319 9.70 23.75 8.71
N ALA A 320 10.79 23.58 7.99
CA ALA A 320 11.94 24.50 8.05
C ALA A 320 11.60 25.90 7.53
N ASP A 321 10.82 26.00 6.45
CA ASP A 321 10.33 27.28 5.91
C ASP A 321 9.51 28.05 6.94
N ARG A 322 8.59 27.37 7.64
CA ARG A 322 7.82 27.97 8.73
C ARG A 322 8.70 28.43 9.89
N ALA A 323 9.68 27.61 10.29
CA ALA A 323 10.59 27.96 11.38
C ALA A 323 11.45 29.19 11.07
N ILE A 324 11.93 29.35 9.83
CA ILE A 324 12.72 30.52 9.42
C ILE A 324 11.86 31.79 9.39
N ASN A 325 10.60 31.68 8.94
CA ASN A 325 9.70 32.83 8.83
C ASN A 325 9.16 33.33 10.18
N LEU A 326 8.99 32.43 11.16
CA LEU A 326 8.47 32.77 12.50
C LEU A 326 9.55 33.28 13.47
N ASP A 327 10.82 33.23 13.09
CA ASP A 327 11.94 33.66 13.93
C ASP A 327 12.25 35.15 13.68
N ASP A 328 11.58 36.00 14.44
CA ASP A 328 11.74 37.48 14.39
C ASP A 328 13.06 37.96 14.99
N GLY A 329 13.80 37.09 15.70
CA GLY A 329 15.10 37.40 16.31
C GLY A 329 16.29 37.32 15.36
N LEU A 330 16.09 36.91 14.10
CA LEU A 330 17.18 36.76 13.12
C LEU A 330 17.35 38.01 12.26
N ASP A 331 18.59 38.49 12.18
CA ASP A 331 19.01 39.50 11.19
C ASP A 331 18.90 38.93 9.75
N PRO A 332 18.61 39.77 8.73
CA PRO A 332 18.66 39.41 7.31
C PRO A 332 19.77 38.44 6.87
N ARG A 333 21.02 38.61 7.34
CA ARG A 333 22.13 37.70 6.98
C ARG A 333 21.94 36.31 7.58
N GLN A 334 21.48 36.22 8.82
CA GLN A 334 21.20 34.95 9.49
C GLN A 334 20.01 34.22 8.83
N LYS A 335 18.97 34.97 8.42
CA LYS A 335 17.85 34.42 7.64
C LYS A 335 18.33 33.88 6.29
N GLN A 336 19.21 34.60 5.59
CA GLN A 336 19.80 34.13 4.33
C GLN A 336 20.61 32.84 4.52
N ARG A 337 21.46 32.79 5.55
CA ARG A 337 22.25 31.58 5.87
C ARG A 337 21.35 30.38 6.15
N ARG A 338 20.32 30.51 6.99
CA ARG A 338 19.36 29.42 7.27
C ARG A 338 18.60 28.95 6.02
N ARG A 339 18.31 29.86 5.07
CA ARG A 339 17.70 29.48 3.78
C ARG A 339 18.64 28.60 2.95
N ILE A 340 19.92 28.97 2.87
CA ILE A 340 20.94 28.17 2.15
C ILE A 340 21.10 26.80 2.82
N GLU A 341 21.20 26.74 4.15
CA GLU A 341 21.30 25.47 4.91
C GLU A 341 20.08 24.56 4.66
N ARG A 342 18.88 25.11 4.67
CA ARG A 342 17.64 24.39 4.33
C ARG A 342 17.68 23.88 2.89
N ASP A 343 18.01 24.75 1.93
CA ASP A 343 18.03 24.39 0.52
C ASP A 343 19.04 23.28 0.25
N ARG A 344 20.19 23.33 0.92
CA ARG A 344 21.25 22.30 0.88
C ARG A 344 20.75 20.95 1.37
N VAL A 345 20.04 20.90 2.50
CA VAL A 345 19.39 19.67 2.98
C VAL A 345 18.32 19.17 2.01
N ASN A 346 17.53 20.08 1.43
CA ASN A 346 16.47 19.70 0.51
C ASN A 346 17.02 19.10 -0.80
N VAL A 347 18.07 19.69 -1.39
CA VAL A 347 18.67 19.15 -2.62
C VAL A 347 19.37 17.82 -2.38
N GLU A 348 19.91 17.56 -1.20
CA GLU A 348 20.42 16.23 -0.85
C GLU A 348 19.32 15.19 -0.80
N TRP A 349 18.17 15.48 -0.18
CA TRP A 349 17.05 14.54 -0.22
C TRP A 349 16.53 14.28 -1.63
N ILE A 350 16.57 15.27 -2.52
CA ILE A 350 16.26 15.06 -3.94
C ILE A 350 17.29 14.10 -4.56
N ALA A 351 18.58 14.26 -4.25
CA ALA A 351 19.61 13.35 -4.75
C ALA A 351 19.41 11.91 -4.26
N ASP A 352 19.21 11.72 -2.96
CA ASP A 352 18.99 10.40 -2.36
C ASP A 352 17.71 9.74 -2.89
N ALA A 353 16.63 10.51 -3.08
CA ALA A 353 15.39 10.02 -3.65
C ALA A 353 15.54 9.65 -5.14
N ALA A 354 16.32 10.42 -5.90
CA ALA A 354 16.62 10.12 -7.30
C ALA A 354 17.43 8.82 -7.44
N GLU A 355 18.43 8.61 -6.59
CA GLU A 355 19.20 7.36 -6.53
C GLU A 355 18.33 6.17 -6.14
N ALA A 356 17.52 6.31 -5.08
CA ALA A 356 16.62 5.25 -4.65
C ALA A 356 15.59 4.87 -5.73
N MET A 357 15.05 5.84 -6.47
CA MET A 357 14.15 5.54 -7.58
C MET A 357 14.89 4.90 -8.75
N ALA A 358 16.11 5.35 -9.06
CA ALA A 358 16.92 4.73 -10.12
C ALA A 358 17.22 3.25 -9.82
N ASP A 359 17.52 2.91 -8.56
CA ASP A 359 17.73 1.53 -8.12
C ASP A 359 16.46 0.69 -8.31
N ILE A 360 15.29 1.20 -7.90
CA ILE A 360 14.00 0.50 -8.08
C ILE A 360 13.71 0.26 -9.56
N LEU A 361 14.00 1.24 -10.44
CA LEU A 361 13.82 1.05 -11.88
C LEU A 361 14.82 0.05 -12.46
N GLU A 362 16.03 -0.04 -11.92
CA GLU A 362 17.01 -1.07 -12.31
C GLU A 362 16.54 -2.48 -11.93
N GLU A 363 16.08 -2.65 -10.68
CA GLU A 363 15.49 -3.90 -10.21
C GLU A 363 14.27 -4.29 -11.06
N SER A 364 13.41 -3.32 -11.39
CA SER A 364 12.25 -3.53 -12.26
C SER A 364 12.64 -3.97 -13.67
N LEU A 365 13.72 -3.41 -14.22
CA LEU A 365 14.24 -3.78 -15.55
C LEU A 365 14.81 -5.21 -15.58
N ALA A 366 15.23 -5.76 -14.44
CA ALA A 366 15.72 -7.14 -14.35
C ALA A 366 14.59 -8.19 -14.42
N GLU A 367 13.35 -7.80 -14.12
CA GLU A 367 12.16 -8.68 -14.22
C GLU A 367 11.64 -8.84 -15.66
N PHE A 368 12.13 -8.04 -16.63
CA PHE A 368 11.67 -8.14 -18.01
C PHE A 368 12.23 -9.41 -18.70
N PRO A 369 11.40 -10.16 -19.47
CA PRO A 369 11.82 -11.38 -20.13
C PRO A 369 13.02 -11.14 -21.08
N GLY A 370 14.02 -12.03 -21.03
CA GLY A 370 15.19 -11.98 -21.92
C GLY A 370 16.41 -11.23 -21.38
N ARG A 371 16.35 -10.68 -20.16
CA ARG A 371 17.55 -10.28 -19.41
C ARG A 371 17.89 -11.35 -18.38
N PRO A 372 19.17 -11.70 -18.17
CA PRO A 372 19.54 -12.72 -17.19
C PRO A 372 19.09 -12.26 -15.80
N THR A 373 18.10 -12.94 -15.25
CA THR A 373 17.68 -12.81 -13.86
C THR A 373 18.82 -13.33 -12.98
N GLY A 374 19.61 -12.43 -12.39
CA GLY A 374 20.25 -12.77 -11.13
C GLY A 374 19.10 -13.02 -10.14
N ALA A 375 18.99 -14.24 -9.62
CA ALA A 375 17.94 -14.59 -8.67
C ALA A 375 17.86 -13.54 -7.54
N PRO A 376 16.67 -13.11 -7.09
CA PRO A 376 16.57 -12.29 -5.91
C PRO A 376 17.02 -13.11 -4.71
N GLU A 377 18.15 -12.72 -4.13
CA GLU A 377 18.59 -13.16 -2.81
C GLU A 377 17.57 -12.64 -1.75
N PRO A 378 17.17 -13.44 -0.75
CA PRO A 378 16.12 -13.01 0.18
C PRO A 378 16.59 -11.83 1.04
N ALA A 379 15.72 -10.81 1.12
CA ALA A 379 15.69 -9.71 2.08
C ALA A 379 17.04 -9.02 2.43
N LYS A 380 17.36 -7.93 1.71
CA LYS A 380 18.25 -6.91 2.27
C LYS A 380 17.60 -6.33 3.54
N PRO A 381 18.34 -6.19 4.66
CA PRO A 381 17.82 -5.56 5.86
C PRO A 381 17.43 -4.10 5.57
N PRO A 382 16.52 -3.49 6.36
CA PRO A 382 15.96 -2.18 6.05
C PRO A 382 17.06 -1.14 5.78
N ARG A 383 16.93 -0.44 4.64
CA ARG A 383 17.78 0.71 4.28
C ARG A 383 17.82 1.66 5.47
N ARG A 384 19.04 1.96 5.94
CA ARG A 384 19.31 2.85 7.08
C ARG A 384 18.48 4.13 6.95
N ALA A 385 17.63 4.40 7.93
CA ALA A 385 17.11 5.74 8.17
C ALA A 385 18.29 6.72 8.33
N PRO A 386 18.16 7.99 7.91
CA PRO A 386 19.21 8.98 8.06
C PRO A 386 19.60 9.08 9.54
N THR A 387 20.88 8.81 9.80
CA THR A 387 21.45 8.63 11.13
C THR A 387 21.34 9.91 11.96
N GLY A 388 20.33 10.01 12.81
CA GLY A 388 20.45 10.74 14.07
C GLY A 388 21.27 9.88 15.03
N ARG A 389 22.42 10.38 15.50
CA ARG A 389 23.25 9.72 16.52
C ARG A 389 22.39 9.35 17.74
N ALA A 390 22.19 8.05 17.97
CA ALA A 390 21.73 7.53 19.26
C ALA A 390 22.93 7.36 20.21
N PRO A 391 22.79 7.63 21.52
CA PRO A 391 23.87 7.48 22.48
C PRO A 391 24.19 6.00 22.74
N ALA A 392 25.47 5.76 23.07
CA ALA A 392 26.11 4.45 23.14
C ALA A 392 25.42 3.42 24.06
N HIS A 393 25.46 2.17 23.61
CA HIS A 393 25.00 0.97 24.29
C HIS A 393 25.51 0.85 25.74
N ARG A 394 24.59 0.76 26.71
CA ARG A 394 24.87 0.17 28.02
C ARG A 394 24.81 -1.36 27.90
N ARG A 395 25.85 -2.03 28.43
CA ARG A 395 25.96 -3.49 28.53
C ARG A 395 24.68 -4.11 29.14
N SER A 396 24.04 -5.02 28.42
CA SER A 396 22.90 -5.79 28.93
C SER A 396 23.38 -6.78 30.00
N LYS A 397 22.95 -6.59 31.24
CA LYS A 397 22.99 -7.67 32.25
C LYS A 397 21.80 -8.58 31.99
N ALA A 398 22.06 -9.86 31.71
CA ALA A 398 21.02 -10.86 31.69
C ALA A 398 20.57 -11.13 33.13
N ALA A 399 19.27 -11.01 33.39
CA ALA A 399 18.64 -11.45 34.63
C ALA A 399 17.56 -12.48 34.26
N GLY A 400 17.69 -13.69 34.80
CA GLY A 400 16.63 -14.69 34.74
C GLY A 400 15.71 -14.51 35.94
N VAL A 401 14.40 -14.50 35.70
CA VAL A 401 13.38 -14.50 36.75
C VAL A 401 12.61 -15.80 36.63
N VAL A 402 12.56 -16.56 37.73
CA VAL A 402 11.66 -17.70 37.89
C VAL A 402 10.44 -17.21 38.66
N VAL A 403 9.27 -17.26 38.02
CA VAL A 403 7.99 -16.94 38.66
C VAL A 403 7.31 -18.24 39.02
N ALA A 404 7.19 -18.54 40.31
CA ALA A 404 6.35 -19.64 40.79
C ALA A 404 4.90 -19.16 40.83
N LEU A 405 4.02 -19.83 40.09
CA LEU A 405 2.57 -19.59 40.12
C LEU A 405 1.95 -20.59 41.08
N ASP A 406 1.29 -20.09 42.13
CA ASP A 406 0.40 -20.87 42.99
C ASP A 406 -0.99 -20.93 42.32
N PRO A 407 -1.45 -22.10 41.84
CA PRO A 407 -2.75 -22.22 41.19
C PRO A 407 -3.95 -22.00 42.13
N GLY A 408 -3.74 -21.94 43.45
CA GLY A 408 -4.79 -21.71 44.44
C GLY A 408 -5.01 -20.24 44.85
N ARG A 409 -4.15 -19.32 44.42
CA ARG A 409 -4.26 -17.88 44.72
C ARG A 409 -3.82 -17.02 43.54
N THR A 410 -4.76 -16.69 42.65
CA THR A 410 -4.52 -15.70 41.59
C THR A 410 -4.51 -14.29 42.19
N GLY A 411 -3.38 -13.59 42.05
CA GLY A 411 -3.20 -12.18 42.44
C GLY A 411 -3.75 -11.17 41.42
N LEU A 412 -4.91 -11.46 40.83
CA LEU A 412 -5.87 -10.43 40.44
C LEU A 412 -6.97 -10.59 41.49
N GLY A 413 -7.18 -9.56 42.32
CA GLY A 413 -8.12 -9.62 43.44
C GLY A 413 -9.50 -10.16 43.07
#